data_AF-A0AAN7IB67-F1
#
_entry.id   AF-A0AAN7IB67-F1
#
_cell.length_a   1.000
_cell.length_b   1.000
_cell.length_c   1.000
_cell.angle_alpha   90.00
_cell.angle_beta   90.00
_cell.angle_gamma   90.00
#
_symmetry.space_group_name_H-M   'P 1'
#
loop_
_entity.id
_entity.type
_entity.pdbx_description
1 polymer ?
#
loop_
_entity_poly.entity_id
_entity_poly.type
_entity_poly.pdbx_seq_one_letter_code
_entity_poly.pdbx_strand_id
1 'polypeptide(L)' 'MAVKKGDTIFIGQYLFTGNETTSVWLEVSEVNGDDVVCLIKNSATLSGSLYTLHVSQIHIDLPTLTDKDKEVIELERN' A
#
# COMPACT_ATOMS: atom_id res chain seq x y z
N MET A 1 -2.33 -12.52 9.77
CA MET A 1 -1.69 -11.19 9.71
C MET A 1 -0.80 -11.15 8.49
N ALA A 2 -1.00 -10.16 7.62
CA ALA A 2 -0.35 -10.13 6.31
C ALA A 2 1.14 -9.71 6.37
N VAL A 3 1.57 -9.07 7.46
CA VAL A 3 2.95 -8.56 7.65
C VAL A 3 3.55 -9.06 8.96
N LYS A 4 4.88 -9.18 8.99
CA LYS A 4 5.69 -9.56 10.17
C LYS A 4 6.93 -8.66 10.30
N LYS A 5 7.56 -8.72 11.48
CA LYS A 5 8.83 -8.01 11.75
C LYS A 5 9.87 -8.34 10.67
N GLY A 6 10.52 -7.29 10.16
CA GLY A 6 11.53 -7.36 9.11
C GLY A 6 10.97 -7.29 7.68
N ASP A 7 9.65 -7.33 7.50
CA ASP A 7 9.06 -7.10 6.17
C ASP A 7 9.28 -5.66 5.72
N THR A 8 9.39 -5.49 4.40
CA THR A 8 9.52 -4.18 3.76
C THR A 8 8.18 -3.75 3.18
N ILE A 9 7.73 -2.56 3.56
CA ILE A 9 6.52 -1.91 3.05
C ILE A 9 6.94 -0.71 2.19
N PHE A 10 6.40 -0.64 0.99
CA PHE A 10 6.49 0.50 0.09
C PHE A 10 5.21 1.31 0.16
N ILE A 11 5.34 2.63 0.33
CA ILE A 11 4.23 3.57 0.20
C ILE A 11 4.62 4.63 -0.82
N GLY A 12 3.84 4.79 -1.87
CA GLY A 12 4.17 5.77 -2.89
C GLY A 12 3.10 5.96 -3.95
N GLN A 13 3.27 7.03 -4.73
CA GLN A 13 2.48 7.27 -5.93
C GLN A 13 3.14 6.72 -7.19
N TYR A 14 4.34 6.14 -7.07
CA TYR A 14 5.11 5.65 -8.21
C TYR A 14 4.29 4.81 -9.19
N LEU A 15 3.44 3.91 -8.68
CA LEU A 15 2.63 3.02 -9.50
C LEU A 15 1.53 3.74 -10.32
N PHE A 16 1.14 4.96 -9.94
CA PHE A 16 0.15 5.77 -10.66
C PHE A 16 0.77 6.94 -11.43
N THR A 17 1.87 7.51 -10.94
CA THR A 17 2.41 8.78 -11.44
C THR A 17 3.83 8.67 -12.00
N GLY A 18 4.55 7.57 -11.73
CA GLY A 18 5.97 7.42 -12.05
C GLY A 18 6.90 8.35 -11.25
N ASN A 19 6.38 9.10 -10.28
CA ASN A 19 7.18 10.05 -9.50
C ASN A 19 7.90 9.33 -8.34
N GLU A 20 9.23 9.28 -8.41
CA GLU A 20 10.08 8.66 -7.39
C GLU A 20 10.21 9.48 -6.11
N THR A 21 10.00 10.81 -6.18
CA THR A 21 10.23 11.72 -5.04
C THR A 21 9.14 11.66 -3.97
N THR A 22 8.00 11.04 -4.27
CA THR A 22 6.84 10.91 -3.38
C THR A 22 6.65 9.48 -2.86
N SER A 23 7.77 8.78 -2.63
CA SER A 23 7.77 7.37 -2.20
C SER A 23 8.65 7.14 -0.97
N VAL A 24 8.15 6.34 -0.02
CA VAL A 24 8.84 5.97 1.21
C VAL A 24 8.89 4.46 1.36
N TRP A 25 10.04 3.97 1.83
CA TRP A 25 10.27 2.60 2.23
C TRP A 25 10.26 2.50 3.75
N LEU A 26 9.57 1.50 4.26
CA LEU A 26 9.39 1.22 5.67
C LEU A 26 9.84 -0.21 5.96
N GLU A 27 10.50 -0.43 7.10
CA GLU A 27 10.75 -1.78 7.64
C GLU A 27 9.89 -1.99 8.88
N VAL A 28 9.17 -3.10 8.94
CA VAL A 28 8.33 -3.44 10.10
C VAL A 28 9.22 -3.76 11.30
N SER A 29 9.11 -2.95 12.35
CA SER A 29 9.83 -3.16 13.62
C SER A 29 9.08 -4.09 14.56
N GLU A 30 7.77 -3.88 14.68
CA GLU A 30 6.87 -4.67 15.53
C GLU A 30 5.42 -4.59 15.04
N VAL A 31 4.63 -5.56 15.47
CA VAL A 31 3.22 -5.69 15.12
C VAL A 31 2.43 -5.89 16.40
N ASN A 32 1.57 -4.92 16.73
CA ASN A 32 0.84 -4.79 17.98
C ASN A 32 -0.66 -4.89 17.71
N GLY A 33 -1.18 -6.11 17.54
CA GLY A 33 -2.59 -6.30 17.16
C GLY A 33 -2.84 -5.75 15.77
N ASP A 34 -3.64 -4.69 15.66
CA ASP A 34 -3.95 -4.04 14.37
C ASP A 34 -2.94 -2.94 13.98
N ASP A 35 -2.06 -2.53 14.91
CA ASP A 35 -1.07 -1.50 14.67
C ASP A 35 0.28 -2.09 14.22
N VAL A 36 0.91 -1.46 13.23
CA VAL A 36 2.23 -1.83 12.71
C VAL A 36 3.20 -0.68 12.91
N VAL A 37 4.23 -0.88 13.73
CA VAL A 37 5.27 0.13 13.96
C VAL A 37 6.41 -0.10 12.98
N CYS A 38 6.78 0.94 12.24
CA CYS A 38 7.79 0.86 11.19
C CYS A 38 8.96 1.82 11.40
N LEU A 39 10.11 1.43 10.89
CA LEU A 39 11.28 2.30 10.73
C LEU A 39 11.32 2.86 9.31
N ILE A 40 11.40 4.18 9.20
CA ILE A 40 11.53 4.88 7.91
C ILE A 40 12.94 4.67 7.35
N LYS A 41 13.05 4.23 6.10
CA LYS A 41 14.33 3.95 5.43
C LYS A 41 14.82 5.08 4.52
N ASN A 42 13.94 6.01 4.14
CA ASN A 42 14.29 7.20 3.37
C ASN A 42 13.35 8.36 3.69
N SER A 43 13.83 9.59 3.51
CA SER A 43 12.99 10.79 3.61
C SER A 43 12.18 10.98 2.33
N ALA A 44 10.89 11.32 2.48
CA ALA A 44 10.00 11.70 1.39
C ALA A 44 8.87 12.60 1.93
N THR A 45 8.26 13.38 1.05
CA THR A 45 7.08 14.20 1.37
C THR A 45 5.82 13.53 0.83
N LEU A 46 4.88 13.20 1.72
CA LEU A 46 3.58 12.62 1.37
C LEU A 46 2.49 13.70 1.41
N SER A 47 2.30 14.45 0.32
CA SER A 47 1.35 15.57 0.21
C SER A 47 0.04 15.28 -0.55
N GLY A 48 -0.12 14.06 -1.09
CA GLY A 48 -1.30 13.64 -1.86
C GLY A 48 -2.39 13.01 -1.00
N SER A 49 -3.59 12.85 -1.58
CA SER A 49 -4.74 12.23 -0.91
C SER A 49 -4.76 10.70 -0.99
N LEU A 50 -4.05 10.11 -1.96
CA LEU A 50 -4.04 8.67 -2.22
C LEU A 50 -2.62 8.19 -2.53
N TYR A 51 -2.28 7.03 -1.96
CA TYR A 51 -1.02 6.32 -2.12
C TYR A 51 -1.27 4.83 -2.31
N THR A 52 -0.38 4.17 -3.04
CA THR A 52 -0.35 2.70 -3.03
C THR A 52 0.50 2.23 -1.87
N LEU A 53 -0.03 1.31 -1.08
CA LEU A 53 0.75 0.51 -0.16
C LEU A 53 1.01 -0.85 -0.79
N HIS A 54 2.28 -1.20 -0.94
CA HIS A 54 2.71 -2.50 -1.44
C HIS A 54 3.62 -3.16 -0.42
N VAL A 55 3.35 -4.42 -0.10
CA VAL A 55 4.24 -5.24 0.71
C VAL A 55 4.71 -6.41 -0.15
N SER A 56 6.02 -6.60 -0.23
CA SER A 56 6.58 -7.65 -1.08
C SER A 56 6.43 -9.02 -0.43
N GLN A 57 6.18 -10.04 -1.26
CA GLN A 57 6.17 -11.46 -0.87
C GLN A 57 5.10 -11.83 0.19
N ILE A 58 4.01 -11.07 0.26
CA ILE A 58 2.86 -11.42 1.10
C ILE A 58 1.67 -11.84 0.24
N HIS A 59 0.87 -12.75 0.78
CA HIS A 59 -0.46 -13.02 0.23
C HIS A 59 -1.45 -12.05 0.86
N ILE A 60 -2.20 -11.33 0.03
CA ILE A 60 -3.27 -10.45 0.46
C ILE A 60 -4.58 -11.15 0.15
N ASP A 61 -5.32 -11.53 1.20
CA ASP A 61 -6.64 -12.19 1.12
C ASP A 61 -7.75 -11.20 0.73
N LEU A 62 -7.53 -10.40 -0.32
CA LEU A 62 -8.56 -9.53 -0.91
C LEU A 62 -9.00 -10.11 -2.25
N PRO A 63 -10.30 -9.98 -2.61
CA PRO A 63 -10.77 -10.44 -3.90
C PRO A 63 -10.15 -9.63 -5.03
N THR A 64 -9.99 -10.24 -6.20
CA THR A 64 -9.50 -9.55 -7.41
C THR A 64 -10.40 -8.38 -7.82
N LEU A 65 -11.71 -8.50 -7.59
CA LEU A 65 -12.69 -7.45 -7.82
C LEU A 65 -13.55 -7.29 -6.56
N THR A 66 -13.52 -6.09 -5.98
CA THR A 66 -14.43 -5.70 -4.92
C THR A 66 -15.83 -5.44 -5.50
N ASP A 67 -16.84 -5.34 -4.63
CA ASP A 67 -18.19 -4.99 -5.09
C ASP A 67 -18.24 -3.58 -5.69
N LYS A 68 -17.35 -2.67 -5.25
CA LYS A 68 -17.24 -1.34 -5.84
C LYS A 68 -16.67 -1.40 -7.26
N ASP A 69 -15.69 -2.26 -7.50
CA ASP A 69 -15.14 -2.46 -8.85
C ASP A 69 -16.23 -2.97 -9.81
N LYS A 70 -17.06 -3.91 -9.34
CA LYS A 70 -18.19 -4.45 -10.13
C LYS A 70 -19.22 -3.38 -10.45
N GLU A 71 -19.59 -2.55 -9.47
CA GLU A 71 -20.55 -1.44 -9.66
C GLU A 71 -20.07 -0.47 -10.76
N VAL A 72 -18.79 -0.09 -10.75
CA VAL A 72 -18.22 0.81 -11.77
C VAL A 72 -18.26 0.16 -13.15
N ILE A 73 -17.92 -1.12 -13.28
CA ILE A 73 -17.97 -1.84 -14.56
C ILE A 73 -19.41 -1.89 -15.11
N GLU A 74 -20.41 -2.08 -14.24
CA GLU A 74 -21.81 -2.09 -14.66
C GLU A 74 -22.30 -0.71 -15.11
N LEU A 75 -21.81 0.37 -14.49
CA LEU A 75 -22.15 1.75 -14.85
C LEU A 75 -21.59 2.14 -16.23
N GLU A 76 -20.36 1.75 -16.56
CA GLU A 76 -19.70 2.06 -17.84
C GLU A 76 -20.28 1.28 -19.04
N ARG A 77 -21.17 0.30 -18.79
CA ARG A 77 -21.79 -0.54 -19.83
C ARG A 77 -23.12 0.01 -20.37
N ASN A 78 -23.62 1.13 -19.82
CA ASN A 78 -24.85 1.80 -20.25
C ASN A 78 -24.56 3.04 -21.10
#